data_AF-A0A920K4N6-F1
#
_entry.id   AF-A0A920K4N6-F1
#
_cell.length_a   1.000
_cell.length_b   1.000
_cell.length_c   1.000
_cell.angle_alpha   90.00
_cell.angle_beta   90.00
_cell.angle_gamma   90.00
#
_symmetry.space_group_name_H-M   'P 1'
#
loop_
_entity.id
_entity.type
_entity.pdbx_description
1 polymer ?
#
loop_
_entity_poly.entity_id
_entity_poly.type
_entity_poly.pdbx_seq_one_letter_code
_entity_poly.pdbx_strand_id
1 'polypeptide(L)'
;MLGVAKGSGMISPDMATMLAYVFTDIPIELDDFKDLHREVCNNTFNSITVDGEMSTNDSFIGVCSVSGESKDKSEMISRSNNHWPIICQAYEKVCNELAAKIVEDGEGATRIVELKVEQAFSFQDADRVARGVANSPLVKTAIFAADPNLGRILSAIGASAISRFDENKISVQINEYVNSKWVSGQGI
;
A
#
# COMPACT_ATOMS: atom_id res chain seq x y z
N MET A 1 -6.56 -0.36 19.96
CA MET A 1 -7.02 -0.93 18.68
C MET A 1 -6.37 -2.29 18.49
N LEU A 2 -7.14 -3.26 18.00
CA LEU A 2 -6.71 -4.61 17.67
C LEU A 2 -7.09 -4.88 16.21
N GLY A 3 -6.30 -5.65 15.47
CA GLY A 3 -6.72 -6.10 14.16
C GLY A 3 -6.18 -7.47 13.82
N VAL A 4 -6.89 -8.14 12.90
CA VAL A 4 -6.54 -9.45 12.37
C VAL A 4 -6.72 -9.38 10.87
N ALA A 5 -5.78 -9.95 10.11
CA ALA A 5 -5.88 -10.02 8.66
C ALA A 5 -5.48 -11.41 8.16
N LYS A 6 -6.05 -11.81 7.02
CA LYS A 6 -5.71 -13.02 6.28
C LYS A 6 -5.53 -12.68 4.81
N GLY A 7 -4.45 -13.17 4.21
CA GLY A 7 -4.13 -13.05 2.79
C GLY A 7 -2.67 -13.41 2.58
N SER A 8 -2.36 -14.12 1.51
CA SER A 8 -0.99 -14.58 1.17
C SER A 8 -0.84 -14.82 -0.34
N GLY A 9 -1.92 -15.20 -1.02
CA GLY A 9 -2.04 -15.28 -2.47
C GLY A 9 -3.32 -14.61 -2.96
N MET A 10 -3.38 -14.36 -4.27
CA MET A 10 -4.32 -13.46 -4.93
C MET A 10 -4.35 -12.08 -4.28
N ILE A 11 -3.18 -11.51 -4.00
CA ILE A 11 -3.06 -10.20 -3.37
C ILE A 11 -2.71 -9.19 -4.45
N SER A 12 -3.69 -8.39 -4.85
CA SER A 12 -3.50 -7.08 -5.49
C SER A 12 -4.78 -6.28 -5.26
N PRO A 13 -5.05 -5.86 -4.01
CA PRO A 13 -6.38 -5.41 -3.64
C PRO A 13 -6.75 -4.11 -4.34
N ASP A 14 -7.89 -4.16 -5.03
CA ASP A 14 -8.82 -3.05 -5.24
C ASP A 14 -10.11 -3.43 -4.50
N MET A 15 -9.92 -3.80 -3.23
CA MET A 15 -10.81 -4.68 -2.44
C MET A 15 -11.27 -5.94 -3.23
N ALA A 16 -10.38 -6.95 -3.42
CA ALA A 16 -10.87 -8.34 -3.61
C ALA A 16 -10.09 -9.63 -3.11
N THR A 17 -8.84 -9.66 -2.60
CA THR A 17 -8.44 -10.75 -1.60
C THR A 17 -7.54 -10.31 -0.43
N MET A 18 -8.12 -10.36 0.77
CA MET A 18 -7.64 -9.97 2.08
C MET A 18 -8.90 -9.82 2.96
N LEU A 19 -8.97 -10.60 4.03
CA LEU A 19 -9.98 -10.40 5.07
C LEU A 19 -9.29 -9.67 6.21
N ALA A 20 -9.62 -8.41 6.45
CA ALA A 20 -9.14 -7.66 7.61
C ALA A 20 -10.30 -7.20 8.48
N TYR A 21 -10.10 -7.33 9.78
CA TYR A 21 -11.02 -6.86 10.80
C TYR A 21 -10.23 -6.03 11.79
N VAL A 22 -10.62 -4.77 11.99
CA VAL A 22 -9.99 -3.88 12.97
C VAL A 22 -11.03 -3.41 13.97
N PHE A 23 -10.73 -3.60 15.24
CA PHE A 23 -11.58 -3.31 16.39
C PHE A 23 -11.01 -2.16 17.20
N THR A 24 -11.88 -1.22 17.55
CA THR A 24 -11.57 -0.09 18.42
C THR A 24 -12.68 0.14 19.42
N ASP A 25 -12.31 0.54 20.63
CA ASP A 25 -13.17 0.97 21.74
C ASP A 25 -13.34 2.50 21.80
N ILE A 26 -12.71 3.21 20.87
CA ILE A 26 -12.78 4.67 20.77
C ILE A 26 -14.14 5.06 20.18
N PRO A 27 -14.93 5.94 20.82
CA PRO A 27 -16.26 6.33 20.34
C PRO A 27 -16.16 7.35 19.21
N ILE A 28 -16.10 6.90 17.96
CA ILE A 28 -15.93 7.76 16.77
C ILE A 28 -17.27 7.97 16.06
N GLU A 29 -17.56 9.22 15.66
CA GLU A 29 -18.73 9.54 14.82
C GLU A 29 -18.73 8.69 13.54
N LEU A 30 -19.88 8.09 13.22
CA LEU A 30 -19.95 7.04 12.20
C LEU A 30 -19.47 7.51 10.83
N ASP A 31 -19.85 8.71 10.40
CA ASP A 31 -19.47 9.22 9.08
C ASP A 31 -17.98 9.57 9.01
N ASP A 32 -17.42 10.09 10.10
CA ASP A 32 -15.97 10.34 10.19
C ASP A 32 -15.18 9.03 10.23
N PHE A 33 -15.71 8.00 10.91
CA PHE A 33 -15.10 6.66 10.91
C PHE A 33 -15.13 6.01 9.53
N LYS A 34 -16.23 6.14 8.77
CA LYS A 34 -16.31 5.63 7.39
C LYS A 34 -15.29 6.30 6.47
N ASP A 35 -15.12 7.61 6.60
CA ASP A 35 -14.17 8.37 5.79
C ASP A 35 -12.73 7.97 6.14
N LEU A 36 -12.39 7.92 7.43
CA LEU A 36 -11.09 7.42 7.91
C LEU A 36 -10.82 5.99 7.43
N HIS A 37 -11.81 5.10 7.55
CA HIS A 37 -11.69 3.70 7.16
C HIS A 37 -11.39 3.55 5.67
N ARG A 38 -12.07 4.33 4.81
CA ARG A 38 -11.84 4.34 3.36
C ARG A 38 -10.45 4.89 3.01
N GLU A 39 -10.05 5.99 3.64
CA GLU A 39 -8.73 6.60 3.43
C GLU A 39 -7.61 5.63 3.81
N VAL A 40 -7.70 5.02 4.99
CA VAL A 40 -6.70 4.07 5.46
C VAL A 40 -6.70 2.79 4.61
N CYS A 41 -7.85 2.31 4.14
CA CYS A 41 -7.90 1.19 3.20
C CYS A 41 -7.06 1.48 1.94
N ASN A 42 -7.19 2.69 1.39
CA ASN A 42 -6.47 3.11 0.19
C ASN A 42 -4.95 3.19 0.42
N ASN A 43 -4.54 3.77 1.55
CA ASN A 43 -3.13 4.00 1.87
C ASN A 43 -2.40 2.76 2.39
N THR A 44 -3.12 1.69 2.76
CA THR A 44 -2.53 0.48 3.35
C THR A 44 -2.82 -0.75 2.50
N PHE A 45 -3.99 -1.35 2.66
CA PHE A 45 -4.36 -2.61 2.01
C PHE A 45 -4.44 -2.53 0.48
N ASN A 46 -4.96 -1.42 -0.07
CA ASN A 46 -4.95 -1.25 -1.52
C ASN A 46 -3.55 -0.91 -2.06
N SER A 47 -2.55 -0.68 -1.21
CA SER A 47 -1.18 -0.36 -1.61
C SER A 47 -0.23 -1.56 -1.62
N ILE A 48 -0.73 -2.78 -1.36
CA ILE A 48 0.07 -4.02 -1.39
C ILE A 48 -0.24 -4.91 -2.60
N THR A 49 0.72 -5.75 -3.00
CA THR A 49 0.54 -6.79 -4.01
C THR A 49 1.52 -7.94 -3.78
N VAL A 50 1.10 -9.18 -4.05
CA VAL A 50 1.94 -10.38 -4.01
C VAL A 50 2.10 -10.95 -5.41
N ASP A 51 1.02 -11.27 -6.09
CA ASP A 51 1.00 -11.95 -7.40
C ASP A 51 0.31 -11.12 -8.49
N GLY A 52 -0.28 -9.97 -8.15
CA GLY A 52 -0.99 -9.13 -9.11
C GLY A 52 -2.40 -9.64 -9.43
N GLU A 53 -2.88 -10.69 -8.76
CA GLU A 53 -4.20 -11.27 -9.01
C GLU A 53 -5.20 -10.77 -7.95
N MET A 54 -6.31 -10.22 -8.40
CA MET A 54 -7.40 -9.75 -7.55
C MET A 54 -8.44 -10.86 -7.41
N SER A 55 -8.79 -11.33 -6.19
CA SER A 55 -9.86 -12.35 -6.07
C SER A 55 -11.27 -11.74 -6.06
N THR A 56 -12.22 -12.42 -5.41
CA THR A 56 -13.65 -12.18 -5.51
C THR A 56 -14.31 -11.89 -4.17
N ASN A 57 -13.54 -11.81 -3.06
CA ASN A 57 -14.09 -11.91 -1.70
C ASN A 57 -13.51 -10.94 -0.67
N ASP A 58 -13.04 -9.74 -1.06
CA ASP A 58 -12.53 -8.82 -0.03
C ASP A 58 -13.52 -8.27 0.91
N SER A 59 -13.02 -8.15 2.13
CA SER A 59 -13.70 -7.50 3.21
C SER A 59 -12.66 -6.89 4.13
N PHE A 60 -12.60 -5.57 4.14
CA PHE A 60 -12.03 -4.82 5.23
C PHE A 60 -13.18 -4.29 6.09
N ILE A 61 -13.24 -4.72 7.34
CA ILE A 61 -14.32 -4.38 8.27
C ILE A 61 -13.74 -3.66 9.49
N GLY A 62 -14.08 -2.38 9.62
CA GLY A 62 -13.85 -1.61 10.84
C GLY A 62 -15.02 -1.78 11.80
N VAL A 63 -14.73 -2.21 13.02
CA VAL A 63 -15.70 -2.28 14.12
C VAL A 63 -15.31 -1.24 15.18
N CYS A 64 -16.13 -0.23 15.29
CA CYS A 64 -16.04 0.79 16.32
C CYS A 64 -17.06 0.45 17.41
N SER A 65 -16.59 -0.12 18.52
CA SER A 65 -17.43 -0.35 19.69
C SER A 65 -17.48 0.92 20.51
N VAL A 66 -18.68 1.43 20.74
CA VAL A 66 -18.93 2.38 21.80
C VAL A 66 -19.07 1.52 23.06
N SER A 67 -18.05 1.48 23.92
CA SER A 67 -18.20 0.80 25.20
C SER A 67 -19.24 1.56 26.02
N GLY A 68 -20.46 1.03 26.05
CA GLY A 68 -21.53 1.53 26.88
C GLY A 68 -22.59 2.30 26.12
N GLU A 69 -23.79 2.23 26.67
CA GLU A 69 -25.03 2.86 26.26
C GLU A 69 -24.96 4.40 26.33
N SER A 70 -23.91 5.03 25.82
CA SER A 70 -23.80 6.49 25.81
C SER A 70 -24.78 7.02 24.77
N LYS A 71 -25.98 7.34 25.24
CA LYS A 71 -27.02 8.08 24.52
C LYS A 71 -26.62 9.54 24.31
N ASP A 72 -25.50 9.98 24.89
CA ASP A 72 -25.00 11.34 24.77
C ASP A 72 -23.98 11.44 23.63
N LYS A 73 -24.36 12.15 22.57
CA LYS A 73 -23.48 12.45 21.43
C LYS A 73 -22.27 13.31 21.82
N SER A 74 -22.27 13.91 23.01
CA SER A 74 -21.17 14.76 23.48
C SER A 74 -19.85 14.01 23.68
N GLU A 75 -19.89 12.68 23.84
CA GLU A 75 -18.70 11.84 24.03
C GLU A 75 -18.11 11.31 22.72
N MET A 76 -18.78 11.52 21.59
CA MET A 76 -18.33 11.06 20.29
C MET A 76 -17.21 11.96 19.75
N ILE A 77 -16.14 11.33 19.26
CA ILE A 77 -15.01 11.99 18.64
C ILE A 77 -15.31 12.15 17.15
N SER A 78 -15.24 13.38 16.69
CA SER A 78 -15.28 13.75 15.28
C SER A 78 -13.93 14.28 14.81
N ARG A 79 -13.83 14.53 13.50
CA ARG A 79 -12.67 15.15 12.85
C ARG A 79 -12.28 16.52 13.40
N SER A 80 -13.17 17.21 14.11
CA SER A 80 -12.85 18.49 14.78
C SER A 80 -12.22 18.34 16.16
N ASN A 81 -12.13 17.13 16.70
CA ASN A 81 -11.54 16.87 18.01
C ASN A 81 -10.00 16.94 17.94
N ASN A 82 -9.36 17.48 18.99
CA ASN A 82 -7.90 17.57 19.08
C ASN A 82 -7.18 16.21 19.06
N HIS A 83 -7.86 15.14 19.47
CA HIS A 83 -7.33 13.77 19.46
C HIS A 83 -7.46 13.08 18.10
N TRP A 84 -8.22 13.67 17.16
CA TRP A 84 -8.47 13.07 15.83
C TRP A 84 -7.18 12.64 15.11
N PRO A 85 -6.11 13.46 15.03
CA PRO A 85 -4.88 13.06 14.33
C PRO A 85 -4.21 11.82 14.95
N ILE A 86 -4.25 11.70 16.28
CA ILE A 86 -3.65 10.56 17.01
C ILE A 86 -4.45 9.28 16.73
N ILE A 87 -5.78 9.39 16.63
CA ILE A 87 -6.67 8.28 16.30
C ILE A 87 -6.42 7.81 14.86
N CYS A 88 -6.34 8.74 13.90
CA CYS A 88 -6.00 8.41 12.51
C CYS A 88 -4.67 7.67 12.43
N GLN A 89 -3.63 8.20 13.07
CA GLN A 89 -2.30 7.61 13.07
C GLN A 89 -2.30 6.21 13.70
N ALA A 90 -3.01 6.01 14.81
CA ALA A 90 -3.10 4.70 15.47
C ALA A 90 -3.83 3.68 14.59
N TYR A 91 -4.93 4.08 13.94
CA TYR A 91 -5.69 3.21 13.04
C TYR A 91 -4.88 2.82 11.80
N GLU A 92 -4.26 3.80 11.17
CA GLU A 92 -3.39 3.61 10.00
C GLU A 92 -2.17 2.75 10.33
N LYS A 93 -1.56 2.94 11.51
CA LYS A 93 -0.43 2.11 11.96
C LYS A 93 -0.82 0.64 12.06
N VAL A 94 -1.95 0.31 12.68
CA VAL A 94 -2.42 -1.08 12.78
C VAL A 94 -2.69 -1.67 11.40
N CYS A 95 -3.31 -0.91 10.49
CA CYS A 95 -3.59 -1.39 9.14
C CYS A 95 -2.31 -1.61 8.32
N ASN A 96 -1.33 -0.71 8.44
CA ASN A 96 -0.01 -0.87 7.82
C ASN A 96 0.72 -2.11 8.33
N GLU A 97 0.73 -2.35 9.64
CA GLU A 97 1.34 -3.54 10.23
C GLU A 97 0.68 -4.83 9.72
N LEU A 98 -0.64 -4.84 9.54
CA LEU A 98 -1.36 -5.98 8.98
C LEU A 98 -1.10 -6.16 7.48
N ALA A 99 -1.08 -5.08 6.71
CA ALA A 99 -0.79 -5.11 5.28
C ALA A 99 0.65 -5.62 5.03
N ALA A 100 1.63 -5.16 5.80
CA ALA A 100 3.00 -5.65 5.74
C ALA A 100 3.08 -7.16 6.03
N LYS A 101 2.38 -7.64 7.08
CA LYS A 101 2.34 -9.07 7.42
C LYS A 101 1.75 -9.95 6.32
N ILE A 102 0.78 -9.45 5.56
CA ILE A 102 0.23 -10.17 4.39
C ILE A 102 1.30 -10.33 3.30
N VAL A 103 2.08 -9.27 3.04
CA VAL A 103 3.16 -9.33 2.04
C VAL A 103 4.31 -10.23 2.53
N GLU A 104 4.64 -10.17 3.82
CA GLU A 104 5.61 -11.03 4.48
C GLU A 104 5.26 -12.51 4.35
N ASP A 105 3.98 -12.86 4.54
CA ASP A 105 3.46 -14.22 4.42
C ASP A 105 3.03 -14.57 2.98
N GLY A 106 3.46 -13.78 1.99
CA GLY A 106 3.15 -14.02 0.58
C GLY A 106 3.55 -15.43 0.14
N GLU A 107 2.76 -16.07 -0.72
CA GLU A 107 2.98 -17.46 -1.12
C GLU A 107 4.37 -17.66 -1.76
N GLY A 108 5.25 -18.37 -1.05
CA GLY A 108 6.63 -18.61 -1.48
C GLY A 108 7.55 -17.38 -1.41
N ALA A 109 7.10 -16.30 -0.75
CA ALA A 109 7.90 -15.10 -0.56
C ALA A 109 9.13 -15.38 0.32
N THR A 110 10.28 -14.84 -0.08
CA THR A 110 11.54 -14.91 0.69
C THR A 110 12.11 -13.53 0.97
N ARG A 111 11.55 -12.50 0.35
CA ARG A 111 11.98 -11.10 0.43
C ARG A 111 10.76 -10.21 0.33
N ILE A 112 10.79 -9.11 1.07
CA ILE A 112 9.79 -8.04 1.01
C ILE A 112 10.45 -6.86 0.30
N VAL A 113 9.67 -6.14 -0.51
CA VAL A 113 10.15 -4.95 -1.20
C VAL A 113 9.16 -3.83 -0.99
N GLU A 114 9.65 -2.72 -0.46
CA GLU A 114 8.95 -1.46 -0.43
C GLU A 114 9.30 -0.67 -1.69
N LEU A 115 8.27 -0.19 -2.41
CA LEU A 115 8.43 0.62 -3.61
C LEU A 115 7.92 2.01 -3.34
N LYS A 116 8.80 3.00 -3.53
CA LYS A 116 8.46 4.42 -3.40
C LYS A 116 8.58 5.08 -4.75
N VAL A 117 7.47 5.62 -5.25
CA VAL A 117 7.43 6.43 -6.47
C VAL A 117 7.21 7.87 -6.07
N GLU A 118 8.19 8.73 -6.35
CA GLU A 118 8.17 10.15 -6.03
C GLU A 118 8.13 10.98 -7.31
N GLN A 119 7.68 12.23 -7.20
CA GLN A 119 7.68 13.21 -8.31
C GLN A 119 6.86 12.76 -9.55
N ALA A 120 5.91 11.84 -9.37
CA ALA A 120 4.93 11.54 -10.41
C ALA A 120 3.97 12.72 -10.62
N PHE A 121 3.43 12.86 -11.84
CA PHE A 121 2.46 13.91 -12.17
C PHE A 121 1.13 13.78 -11.42
N SER A 122 0.77 12.55 -11.03
CA SER A 122 -0.44 12.24 -10.29
C SER A 122 -0.23 11.01 -9.41
N PHE A 123 -1.08 10.84 -8.40
CA PHE A 123 -1.11 9.62 -7.59
C PHE A 123 -1.39 8.38 -8.47
N GLN A 124 -2.29 8.51 -9.44
CA GLN A 124 -2.64 7.42 -10.35
C GLN A 124 -1.45 6.99 -11.21
N ASP A 125 -0.62 7.93 -11.65
CA ASP A 125 0.60 7.59 -12.39
C ASP A 125 1.64 6.95 -11.47
N ALA A 126 1.77 7.42 -10.22
CA ALA A 126 2.64 6.79 -9.22
C ALA A 126 2.22 5.34 -8.93
N ASP A 127 0.93 5.10 -8.69
CA ASP A 127 0.37 3.77 -8.42
C ASP A 127 0.56 2.84 -9.62
N ARG A 128 0.31 3.31 -10.85
CA ARG A 128 0.55 2.52 -12.07
C ARG A 128 2.01 2.09 -12.19
N VAL A 129 2.94 3.01 -11.96
CA VAL A 129 4.37 2.69 -11.99
C VAL A 129 4.74 1.71 -10.88
N ALA A 130 4.27 1.95 -9.66
CA ALA A 130 4.54 1.09 -8.50
C ALA A 130 4.04 -0.34 -8.76
N ARG A 131 2.80 -0.51 -9.21
CA ARG A 131 2.23 -1.83 -9.54
C ARG A 131 2.92 -2.47 -10.74
N GLY A 132 3.25 -1.70 -11.77
CA GLY A 132 3.96 -2.20 -12.96
C GLY A 132 5.31 -2.80 -12.59
N VAL A 133 6.04 -2.16 -11.67
CA VAL A 133 7.31 -2.68 -11.13
C VAL A 133 7.07 -3.87 -10.19
N ALA A 134 6.14 -3.74 -9.25
CA ALA A 134 5.85 -4.76 -8.23
C ALA A 134 5.39 -6.10 -8.82
N ASN A 135 4.60 -6.04 -9.89
CA ASN A 135 3.99 -7.21 -10.54
C ASN A 135 4.85 -7.76 -11.70
N SER A 136 5.97 -7.12 -12.04
CA SER A 136 6.86 -7.61 -13.11
C SER A 136 7.56 -8.91 -12.69
N PRO A 137 7.33 -10.04 -13.39
CA PRO A 137 8.00 -11.30 -13.06
C PRO A 137 9.52 -11.20 -13.17
N LEU A 138 10.02 -10.40 -14.11
CA LEU A 138 11.45 -10.16 -14.27
C LEU A 138 12.04 -9.41 -13.08
N VAL A 139 11.34 -8.40 -12.55
CA VAL A 139 11.78 -7.67 -11.36
C VAL A 139 11.77 -8.59 -10.14
N LYS A 140 10.66 -9.31 -9.90
CA LYS A 140 10.52 -10.23 -8.75
C LYS A 140 11.59 -11.32 -8.76
N THR A 141 11.87 -11.92 -9.92
CA THR A 141 12.92 -12.95 -10.04
C THR A 141 14.33 -12.40 -9.85
N ALA A 142 14.60 -11.16 -10.26
CA ALA A 142 15.88 -10.51 -9.99
C ALA A 142 16.06 -10.24 -8.50
N ILE A 143 15.03 -9.72 -7.83
CA ILE A 143 15.02 -9.51 -6.37
C ILE A 143 15.24 -10.84 -5.64
N PHE A 144 14.53 -11.90 -6.03
CA PHE A 144 14.72 -13.24 -5.46
C PHE A 144 16.19 -13.68 -5.53
N ALA A 145 16.82 -13.52 -6.69
CA ALA A 145 18.22 -13.83 -6.93
C ALA A 145 19.23 -12.83 -6.32
N ALA A 146 18.77 -11.80 -5.60
CA ALA A 146 19.58 -10.70 -5.09
C ALA A 146 20.39 -9.97 -6.20
N ASP A 147 19.83 -9.90 -7.40
CA ASP A 147 20.38 -9.17 -8.55
C ASP A 147 19.78 -7.74 -8.60
N PRO A 148 20.55 -6.67 -8.34
CA PRO A 148 20.08 -5.28 -8.38
C PRO A 148 19.89 -4.78 -9.84
N ASN A 149 19.00 -5.43 -10.56
CA ASN A 149 18.84 -5.27 -12.00
C ASN A 149 18.02 -4.02 -12.38
N LEU A 150 18.68 -2.87 -12.45
CA LEU A 150 18.04 -1.60 -12.81
C LEU A 150 17.38 -1.63 -14.19
N GLY A 151 17.95 -2.38 -15.15
CA GLY A 151 17.39 -2.49 -16.49
C GLY A 151 15.99 -3.12 -16.49
N ARG A 152 15.77 -4.15 -15.66
CA ARG A 152 14.44 -4.77 -15.49
C ARG A 152 13.45 -3.83 -14.82
N ILE A 153 13.90 -3.05 -13.84
CA ILE A 153 13.04 -2.05 -13.16
C ILE A 153 12.61 -0.98 -14.17
N LEU A 154 13.53 -0.44 -14.96
CA LEU A 154 13.22 0.60 -15.94
C LEU A 154 12.37 0.10 -17.09
N SER A 155 12.60 -1.12 -17.54
CA SER A 155 11.72 -1.77 -18.51
C SER A 155 10.29 -1.88 -17.97
N ALA A 156 10.11 -2.22 -16.69
CA ALA A 156 8.79 -2.26 -16.06
C ALA A 156 8.15 -0.87 -15.92
N ILE A 157 8.94 0.16 -15.55
CA ILE A 157 8.49 1.56 -15.53
C ILE A 157 7.98 1.98 -16.92
N GLY A 158 8.77 1.75 -17.96
CA GLY A 158 8.40 2.08 -19.35
C GLY A 158 7.15 1.34 -19.85
N ALA A 159 6.91 0.13 -19.35
CA ALA A 159 5.73 -0.66 -19.66
C ALA A 159 4.47 -0.24 -18.88
N SER A 160 4.57 0.64 -17.86
CA SER A 160 3.46 1.01 -16.98
C SER A 160 2.41 1.93 -17.63
N ALA A 161 2.50 2.16 -18.94
CA ALA A 161 1.52 2.89 -19.75
C ALA A 161 1.11 4.27 -19.21
N ILE A 162 2.06 4.98 -18.58
CA ILE A 162 1.85 6.36 -18.11
C ILE A 162 1.99 7.35 -19.26
N SER A 163 1.06 8.31 -19.33
CA SER A 163 0.92 9.20 -20.49
C SER A 163 2.00 10.29 -20.59
N ARG A 164 2.73 10.56 -19.50
CA ARG A 164 3.69 11.66 -19.40
C ARG A 164 4.85 11.27 -18.48
N PHE A 165 6.03 11.05 -19.05
CA PHE A 165 7.29 11.06 -18.31
C PHE A 165 8.44 11.48 -19.23
N ASP A 166 9.49 12.01 -18.63
CA ASP A 166 10.74 12.34 -19.31
C ASP A 166 11.77 11.28 -18.93
N GLU A 167 12.12 10.43 -19.89
CA GLU A 167 13.07 9.33 -19.70
C GLU A 167 14.43 9.79 -19.16
N ASN A 168 14.85 11.02 -19.48
CA ASN A 168 16.12 11.59 -19.01
C ASN A 168 16.05 12.10 -17.57
N LYS A 169 14.86 12.11 -16.96
CA LYS A 169 14.64 12.54 -15.56
C LYS A 169 14.32 11.38 -14.63
N ILE A 170 14.25 10.15 -15.13
CA ILE A 170 14.03 8.98 -14.28
C ILE A 170 15.30 8.68 -13.48
N SER A 171 15.10 8.50 -12.17
CA SER A 171 16.12 8.01 -11.24
C SER A 171 15.55 6.79 -10.52
N VAL A 172 16.37 5.75 -10.37
CA VAL A 172 16.03 4.54 -9.62
C VAL A 172 17.10 4.29 -8.58
N GLN A 173 16.66 4.02 -7.36
CA GLN A 173 17.50 3.74 -6.21
C GLN A 173 17.05 2.41 -5.59
N ILE A 174 18.01 1.58 -5.19
CA ILE A 174 17.76 0.33 -4.46
C ILE A 174 18.52 0.43 -3.13
N ASN A 175 17.80 0.47 -2.00
CA ASN A 175 18.38 0.71 -0.67
C ASN A 175 19.25 2.00 -0.66
N GLU A 176 20.44 1.98 -0.05
CA GLU A 176 21.38 3.11 -0.08
C GLU A 176 22.16 3.23 -1.42
N TYR A 177 21.92 2.34 -2.39
CA TYR A 177 22.60 2.36 -3.67
C TYR A 177 21.82 3.24 -4.67
N VAL A 178 22.35 4.45 -4.90
CA VAL A 178 21.83 5.40 -5.90
C VAL A 178 22.60 5.24 -7.20
N ASN A 179 21.90 4.97 -8.31
CA ASN A 179 22.49 5.19 -9.63
C ASN A 179 22.11 6.61 -10.09
N SER A 180 23.02 7.55 -9.89
CA SER A 180 22.80 8.95 -10.23
C SER A 180 22.81 9.13 -11.75
N LYS A 181 21.60 9.28 -12.31
CA LYS A 181 21.29 9.63 -13.72
C LYS A 181 21.49 8.49 -14.73
N TRP A 182 20.37 8.09 -15.35
CA TRP A 182 20.40 7.48 -16.66
C TRP A 182 20.84 8.54 -17.68
N VAL A 183 22.05 8.38 -18.21
CA VAL A 183 22.50 9.06 -19.42
C VAL A 183 22.18 8.13 -20.57
N SER A 184 21.21 8.49 -21.41
CA SER A 184 20.97 7.79 -22.67
C SER A 184 22.22 7.88 -23.54
N GLY A 185 22.86 6.73 -23.80
CA GLY A 185 23.86 6.58 -24.86
C GLY A 185 25.18 5.93 -24.46
N GLN A 186 25.31 4.65 -24.81
CA GLN A 186 26.50 3.96 -25.37
C GLN A 186 26.05 2.48 -25.51
N GLY A 187 25.78 1.92 -26.69
CA GLY A 187 26.60 2.00 -27.90
C GLY A 187 27.73 0.97 -27.82
N ILE A 188 27.39 -0.32 -27.94
CA ILE A 188 28.20 -1.39 -28.56
C ILE A 188 27.22 -2.34 -29.26
#